data_AF-A0A936NJU0-F1
#
_entry.id   AF-A0A936NJU0-F1
#
_cell.length_a   1.000
_cell.length_b   1.000
_cell.length_c   1.000
_cell.angle_alpha   90.00
_cell.angle_beta   90.00
_cell.angle_gamma   90.00
#
_symmetry.space_group_name_H-M   'P 1'
#
loop_
_entity.id
_entity.type
_entity.pdbx_description
1 polymer ?
#
loop_
_entity_poly.entity_id
_entity_poly.type
_entity_poly.pdbx_seq_one_letter_code
_entity_poly.pdbx_strand_id
1 'polypeptide(L)'
;MWKKNFLFRATESTPLSQSENELFHDTEPALDSAGLVLEKFLSVWVQGEGTEETPSTFTNMYVRTAMLDVTKHVSLLQPLQGRSHQIKQLLLPEQKQYLRQWLVLHAPQAWGASEDHFHDLFELE
;
A
#
# COMPACT_ATOMS: atom_id res chain seq x y z
N MET A 1 -7.46 7.84 15.24
CA MET A 1 -6.35 7.11 14.61
C MET A 1 -6.46 7.34 13.12
N TRP A 2 -5.50 8.07 12.56
CA TRP A 2 -5.46 8.38 11.13
C TRP A 2 -4.92 7.18 10.35
N LYS A 3 -5.44 6.93 9.14
CA LYS A 3 -4.90 5.93 8.24
C LYS A 3 -5.15 6.31 6.78
N LYS A 4 -4.21 5.97 5.90
CA LYS A 4 -4.34 6.16 4.45
C LYS A 4 -3.85 4.93 3.71
N ASN A 5 -4.62 4.52 2.70
CA ASN A 5 -4.25 3.46 1.78
C ASN A 5 -3.72 4.04 0.46
N PHE A 6 -2.70 3.38 -0.08
CA PHE A 6 -2.15 3.56 -1.41
C PHE A 6 -2.07 2.20 -2.08
N LEU A 7 -2.78 2.02 -3.19
CA LEU A 7 -2.79 0.76 -3.92
C LEU A 7 -1.90 0.88 -5.15
N PHE A 8 -0.85 0.07 -5.28
CA PHE A 8 0.02 0.05 -6.44
C PHE A 8 -0.17 -1.25 -7.23
N ARG A 9 0.00 -1.18 -8.54
CA ARG A 9 0.52 -2.34 -9.28
C ARG A 9 1.99 -2.53 -8.91
N ALA A 10 2.42 -3.77 -8.69
CA ALA A 10 3.75 -4.06 -8.16
C ALA A 10 4.90 -3.52 -9.02
N THR A 11 4.66 -3.35 -10.33
CA THR A 11 5.64 -2.84 -11.31
C THR A 11 5.48 -1.35 -11.61
N GLU A 12 4.53 -0.65 -10.99
CA GLU A 12 4.26 0.77 -11.23
C GLU A 12 4.67 1.62 -10.02
N SER A 13 5.11 2.85 -10.27
CA SER A 13 5.58 3.78 -9.25
C SER A 13 4.50 4.69 -8.68
N THR A 14 3.36 4.81 -9.35
CA THR A 14 2.22 5.64 -8.94
C THR A 14 1.07 4.76 -8.45
N PRO A 15 0.41 5.12 -7.35
CA PRO A 15 -0.75 4.37 -6.87
C PRO A 15 -1.94 4.61 -7.80
N LEU A 16 -2.81 3.61 -7.87
CA LEU A 16 -4.10 3.67 -8.53
C LEU A 16 -5.02 4.69 -7.84
N SER A 17 -5.92 5.25 -8.62
CA SER A 17 -7.02 6.08 -8.10
C SER A 17 -8.09 5.25 -7.37
N GLN A 18 -8.20 3.96 -7.72
CA GLN A 18 -9.12 3.01 -7.11
C GLN A 18 -8.59 2.56 -5.75
N SER A 19 -9.50 2.36 -4.81
CA SER A 19 -9.22 1.80 -3.49
C SER A 19 -9.04 0.28 -3.53
N GLU A 20 -8.37 -0.26 -2.51
CA GLU A 20 -8.31 -1.70 -2.25
C GLU A 20 -9.72 -2.34 -2.25
N ASN A 21 -10.70 -1.67 -1.64
CA ASN A 21 -12.06 -2.21 -1.57
C ASN A 21 -12.72 -2.23 -2.96
N GLU A 22 -12.62 -1.17 -3.74
CA GLU A 22 -13.18 -1.14 -5.11
C GLU A 22 -12.60 -2.20 -6.02
N LEU A 23 -11.35 -2.61 -5.80
CA LEU A 23 -10.67 -3.58 -6.66
C LEU A 23 -10.86 -5.04 -6.21
N PHE A 24 -11.01 -5.30 -4.91
CA PHE A 24 -11.00 -6.66 -4.36
C PHE A 24 -12.28 -7.12 -3.66
N HIS A 25 -13.26 -6.24 -3.40
CA HIS A 25 -14.46 -6.59 -2.61
C HIS A 25 -15.29 -7.71 -3.24
N ASP A 26 -15.48 -7.67 -4.56
CA ASP A 26 -16.37 -8.59 -5.29
C ASP A 26 -15.60 -9.58 -6.19
N THR A 27 -14.30 -9.77 -5.96
CA THR A 27 -13.52 -10.73 -6.76
C THR A 27 -13.89 -12.15 -6.40
N GLU A 28 -14.15 -12.98 -7.42
CA GLU A 28 -14.37 -14.41 -7.20
C GLU A 28 -13.03 -15.10 -6.89
N PRO A 29 -12.98 -15.99 -5.89
CA PRO A 29 -11.78 -16.76 -5.60
C PRO A 29 -11.57 -17.81 -6.70
N ALA A 30 -10.40 -17.80 -7.33
CA ALA A 30 -10.03 -18.82 -8.31
C ALA A 30 -9.85 -20.19 -7.63
N LEU A 31 -10.45 -21.23 -8.21
CA LEU A 31 -10.27 -22.62 -7.79
C LEU A 31 -8.92 -23.18 -8.23
N ASP A 32 -8.40 -22.71 -9.37
CA ASP A 32 -7.05 -22.98 -9.87
C ASP A 32 -6.49 -21.75 -10.60
N SER A 33 -5.19 -21.78 -10.94
CA SER A 33 -4.51 -20.69 -11.65
C SER A 33 -4.43 -20.90 -13.17
N ALA A 34 -5.10 -21.91 -13.74
CA ALA A 34 -4.94 -22.28 -15.13
C ALA A 34 -5.57 -21.22 -16.06
N GLY A 35 -4.73 -20.62 -16.91
CA GLY A 35 -5.18 -19.60 -17.86
C GLY A 35 -5.54 -18.25 -17.24
N LEU A 36 -5.17 -18.01 -15.98
CA LEU A 36 -5.25 -16.67 -15.37
C LEU A 36 -4.00 -15.85 -15.73
N VAL A 37 -4.20 -14.57 -16.02
CA VAL A 37 -3.13 -13.58 -16.16
C VAL A 37 -3.17 -12.70 -14.92
N LEU A 38 -2.38 -13.09 -13.91
CA LEU A 38 -2.43 -12.46 -12.60
C LEU A 38 -1.45 -11.29 -12.54
N GLU A 39 -1.97 -10.11 -12.23
CA GLU A 39 -1.17 -8.96 -11.84
C GLU A 39 -0.99 -8.94 -10.32
N LYS A 40 0.22 -8.57 -9.87
CA LYS A 40 0.52 -8.38 -8.45
C LYS A 40 0.22 -6.94 -8.05
N PHE A 41 -0.48 -6.77 -6.94
CA PHE A 41 -0.76 -5.47 -6.34
C PHE A 41 -0.15 -5.37 -4.94
N LEU A 42 0.23 -4.16 -4.56
CA LEU A 42 0.75 -3.80 -3.25
C LEU A 42 -0.20 -2.78 -2.63
N SER A 43 -0.92 -3.20 -1.60
CA SER A 43 -1.76 -2.32 -0.79
C SER A 43 -0.97 -1.82 0.41
N VAL A 44 -0.54 -0.57 0.34
CA VAL A 44 0.30 0.10 1.34
C VAL A 44 -0.59 0.93 2.24
N TRP A 45 -0.50 0.68 3.54
CA TRP A 45 -1.24 1.42 4.55
C TRP A 45 -0.27 2.23 5.40
N VAL A 46 -0.49 3.53 5.50
CA VAL A 46 0.21 4.42 6.43
C VAL A 46 -0.75 4.71 7.58
N GLN A 47 -0.25 4.63 8.81
CA GLN A 47 -1.00 4.85 10.04
C GLN A 47 -0.37 5.99 10.84
N GLY A 48 -1.20 6.65 11.64
CA GLY A 48 -0.77 7.75 12.46
C GLY A 48 -1.78 8.16 13.51
N GLU A 49 -1.42 9.21 14.24
CA GLU A 49 -2.28 9.90 15.18
C GLU A 49 -3.01 11.07 14.51
N GLY A 50 -4.00 11.63 15.18
CA GLY A 50 -4.84 12.72 14.67
C GLY A 50 -6.27 12.31 14.33
N THR A 51 -6.95 13.19 13.61
CA THR A 51 -8.32 12.97 13.10
C THR A 51 -8.28 12.16 11.82
N GLU A 52 -9.44 11.78 11.27
CA GLU A 52 -9.48 11.06 9.98
C GLU A 52 -9.00 11.93 8.81
N GLU A 53 -9.18 13.25 8.91
CA GLU A 53 -8.84 14.22 7.86
C GLU A 53 -7.41 14.74 8.01
N THR A 54 -6.95 14.92 9.24
CA THR A 54 -5.69 15.62 9.54
C THR A 54 -4.82 14.77 10.46
N PRO A 55 -3.74 14.14 9.93
CA PRO A 55 -2.79 13.44 10.77
C PRO A 55 -1.96 14.43 11.60
N SER A 56 -1.60 14.04 12.81
CA SER A 56 -0.70 14.80 13.69
C SER A 56 0.72 14.22 13.73
N THR A 57 0.87 12.91 13.57
CA THR A 57 2.14 12.15 13.51
C THR A 57 1.91 10.88 12.72
N PHE A 58 2.89 10.43 11.92
CA PHE A 58 2.88 9.08 11.34
C PHE A 58 3.65 8.12 12.25
N THR A 59 3.11 6.93 12.45
CA THR A 59 3.64 5.97 13.43
C THR A 59 4.00 4.63 12.80
N ASN A 60 3.36 4.25 11.70
CA ASN A 60 3.57 2.95 11.10
C ASN A 60 3.22 2.94 9.62
N MET A 61 3.82 1.99 8.90
CA MET A 61 3.41 1.62 7.55
C MET A 61 3.30 0.09 7.50
N TYR A 62 2.44 -0.47 6.67
CA TYR A 62 2.46 -1.90 6.36
C TYR A 62 2.01 -2.15 4.92
N VAL A 63 2.42 -3.30 4.36
CA VAL A 63 2.07 -3.69 2.98
C VAL A 63 1.33 -5.01 3.01
N ARG A 64 0.25 -5.08 2.25
CA ARG A 64 -0.45 -6.32 1.90
C ARG A 64 -0.28 -6.57 0.40
N THR A 65 -0.08 -7.82 0.02
CA THR A 65 0.01 -8.19 -1.41
C THR A 65 -1.26 -8.88 -1.86
N ALA A 66 -1.68 -8.58 -3.08
CA ALA A 66 -2.81 -9.22 -3.76
C ALA A 66 -2.39 -9.70 -5.15
N MET A 67 -3.05 -10.76 -5.65
CA MET A 67 -2.92 -11.22 -7.03
C MET A 67 -4.32 -11.24 -7.66
N LEU A 68 -4.49 -10.55 -8.78
CA LEU A 68 -5.79 -10.41 -9.45
C LEU A 68 -5.62 -10.52 -10.96
N ASP A 69 -6.45 -11.33 -11.59
CA ASP A 69 -6.69 -11.25 -13.02
C ASP A 69 -7.71 -10.15 -13.25
N VAL A 70 -7.24 -8.98 -13.69
CA VAL A 70 -8.07 -7.77 -13.87
C VAL A 70 -9.16 -7.99 -14.92
N THR A 71 -8.87 -8.80 -15.95
CA THR A 71 -9.81 -9.05 -17.04
C THR A 71 -10.94 -9.97 -16.60
N LYS A 72 -10.60 -11.02 -15.84
CA LYS A 72 -11.57 -12.00 -15.35
C LYS A 72 -12.19 -11.63 -14.00
N HIS A 73 -11.64 -10.63 -13.32
CA HIS A 73 -12.02 -10.20 -11.97
C HIS A 73 -11.93 -11.33 -10.92
N VAL A 74 -10.88 -12.15 -11.05
CA VAL A 74 -10.65 -13.34 -10.22
C VAL A 74 -9.38 -13.19 -9.41
N SER A 75 -9.44 -13.44 -8.11
CA SER A 75 -8.29 -13.37 -7.20
C SER A 75 -7.84 -14.76 -6.73
N LEU A 76 -6.55 -14.93 -6.43
CA LEU A 76 -6.04 -16.15 -5.79
C LEU A 76 -6.01 -15.98 -4.27
N LEU A 77 -6.46 -17.01 -3.53
CA LEU A 77 -6.21 -17.28 -2.09
C LEU A 77 -5.96 -16.06 -1.19
N GLN A 78 -6.96 -15.68 -0.37
CA GLN A 78 -6.96 -14.51 0.53
C GLN A 78 -6.42 -13.26 -0.16
N PRO A 79 -7.30 -12.32 -0.60
CA PRO A 79 -6.91 -11.22 -1.49
C PRO A 79 -5.80 -10.34 -0.92
N LEU A 80 -5.53 -10.40 0.39
CA LEU A 80 -4.50 -9.62 1.05
C LEU A 80 -3.72 -10.49 2.04
N GLN A 81 -2.43 -10.68 1.76
CA GLN A 81 -1.49 -11.28 2.70
C GLN A 81 -0.51 -10.20 3.20
N GLY A 82 -0.41 -10.01 4.51
CA GLY A 82 0.45 -8.98 5.11
C GLY A 82 1.42 -9.55 6.14
N ARG A 83 2.69 -9.13 6.04
CA ARG A 83 3.65 -9.20 7.16
C ARG A 83 4.17 -7.80 7.41
N SER A 84 3.82 -7.23 8.57
CA SER A 84 4.20 -5.87 8.96
C SER A 84 5.72 -5.61 8.89
N HIS A 85 6.54 -6.66 8.93
CA HIS A 85 8.00 -6.55 9.02
C HIS A 85 8.75 -6.58 7.67
N GLN A 86 8.09 -6.71 6.51
CA GLN A 86 8.77 -6.85 5.19
C GLN A 86 8.56 -5.68 4.22
N ILE A 87 8.06 -4.55 4.69
CA ILE A 87 7.72 -3.38 3.85
C ILE A 87 8.91 -2.90 3.02
N LYS A 88 10.10 -2.80 3.65
CA LYS A 88 11.31 -2.30 3.00
C LYS A 88 11.72 -3.11 1.76
N GLN A 89 11.40 -4.41 1.74
CA GLN A 89 11.75 -5.33 0.65
C GLN A 89 10.66 -5.46 -0.43
N LEU A 90 9.44 -5.01 -0.13
CA LEU A 90 8.30 -5.18 -1.04
C LEU A 90 8.10 -3.98 -1.98
N LEU A 91 8.50 -2.79 -1.56
CA LEU A 91 8.33 -1.56 -2.34
C LEU A 91 9.54 -1.26 -3.20
N LEU A 92 9.28 -0.92 -4.46
CA LEU A 92 10.29 -0.35 -5.35
C LEU A 92 10.80 1.00 -4.81
N PRO A 93 12.06 1.38 -5.10
CA PRO A 93 12.60 2.70 -4.80
C PRO A 93 11.66 3.85 -5.17
N GLU A 94 11.06 3.77 -6.34
CA GLU A 94 10.17 4.80 -6.88
C GLU A 94 8.83 4.86 -6.13
N GLN A 95 8.33 3.73 -5.65
CA GLN A 95 7.12 3.68 -4.81
C GLN A 95 7.38 4.31 -3.44
N LYS A 96 8.54 4.02 -2.82
CA LYS A 96 8.96 4.68 -1.56
C LYS A 96 9.09 6.18 -1.77
N GLN A 97 9.72 6.60 -2.88
CA GLN A 97 9.86 8.01 -3.22
C GLN A 97 8.51 8.70 -3.37
N TYR A 98 7.57 8.09 -4.11
CA TYR A 98 6.21 8.62 -4.27
C TYR A 98 5.53 8.81 -2.91
N LEU A 99 5.53 7.78 -2.07
CA LEU A 99 4.87 7.82 -0.76
C LEU A 99 5.46 8.92 0.12
N ARG A 100 6.79 9.02 0.19
CA ARG A 100 7.49 10.08 0.93
C ARG A 100 7.07 11.46 0.44
N GLN A 101 7.12 11.70 -0.87
CA GLN A 101 6.73 12.98 -1.46
C GLN A 101 5.28 13.33 -1.14
N TRP A 102 4.37 12.36 -1.24
CA TRP A 102 2.97 12.56 -0.92
C TRP A 102 2.77 12.96 0.55
N LEU A 103 3.40 12.23 1.48
CA LEU A 103 3.26 12.50 2.93
C LEU A 103 3.82 13.87 3.32
N VAL A 104 4.99 14.23 2.79
CA VAL A 104 5.61 15.55 3.02
C VAL A 104 4.74 16.68 2.48
N LEU A 105 4.16 16.49 1.29
CA LEU A 105 3.34 17.52 0.64
C LEU A 105 1.98 17.71 1.35
N HIS A 106 1.31 16.62 1.71
CA HIS A 106 -0.07 16.67 2.21
C HIS A 106 -0.15 16.88 3.72
N ALA A 107 0.86 16.46 4.47
CA ALA A 107 0.90 16.63 5.92
C ALA A 107 2.33 16.89 6.41
N PRO A 108 2.92 18.05 6.05
CA PRO A 108 4.30 18.39 6.42
C PRO A 108 4.51 18.43 7.94
N GLN A 109 3.50 18.85 8.71
CA GLN A 109 3.54 18.87 10.17
C GLN A 109 3.61 17.46 10.75
N ALA A 110 2.76 16.54 10.26
CA ALA A 110 2.78 15.14 10.69
C ALA A 110 4.09 14.44 10.31
N TRP A 111 4.62 14.74 9.11
CA TRP A 111 5.94 14.26 8.71
C TRP A 111 7.02 14.72 9.68
N GLY A 112 7.11 16.03 9.98
CA GLY A 112 8.12 16.56 10.89
C GLY A 112 7.99 16.08 12.34
N ALA A 113 6.81 15.64 12.76
CA ALA A 113 6.55 15.09 14.09
C ALA A 113 6.65 13.55 14.16
N SER A 114 6.99 12.89 13.06
CA SER A 114 7.21 11.44 13.03
C SER A 114 8.59 11.09 13.56
N GLU A 115 8.73 9.90 14.14
CA GLU A 115 10.01 9.44 14.66
C GLU A 115 10.97 9.01 13.55
N ASP A 116 12.28 9.06 13.81
CA ASP A 116 13.33 8.66 12.87
C ASP A 116 13.10 7.26 12.29
N HIS A 117 12.68 6.31 13.13
CA HIS A 117 12.39 4.93 12.70
C HIS A 117 11.32 4.85 11.60
N PHE A 118 10.38 5.81 11.56
CA PHE A 118 9.37 5.90 10.51
C PHE A 118 9.98 6.48 9.23
N HIS A 119 10.85 7.48 9.35
CA HIS A 119 11.57 8.05 8.21
C HIS A 119 12.49 7.01 7.54
N ASP A 120 13.13 6.14 8.32
CA ASP A 120 13.98 5.04 7.86
C ASP A 120 13.26 4.03 6.95
N LEU A 121 11.92 4.01 6.95
CA LEU A 121 11.13 3.17 6.05
C LEU A 121 11.24 3.59 4.58
N PHE A 122 11.60 4.86 4.34
CA PHE A 122 11.68 5.47 3.01
C PHE A 122 13.10 5.60 2.48
N GLU A 123 14.10 5.19 3.26
CA GLU A 123 15.48 5.15 2.78
C GLU A 123 15.68 4.05 1.73
N LEU A 124 16.54 4.38 0.76
CA LEU A 124 16.91 3.51 -0.36
C LEU A 124 18.08 2.62 0.11
N GLU A 125 17.77 1.45 0.67
CA GLU A 125 18.73 0.35 0.79
C GLU A 125 18.83 -0.43 -0.53
#